data_AF-A0A1E3H226-F1
#
_entry.id   AF-A0A1E3H226-F1
#
_cell.length_a   1.000
_cell.length_b   1.000
_cell.length_c   1.000
_cell.angle_alpha   90.00
_cell.angle_beta   90.00
_cell.angle_gamma   90.00
#
_symmetry.space_group_name_H-M   'P 1'
#
loop_
_entity.id
_entity.type
_entity.pdbx_description
1 polymer ?
#
loop_
_entity_poly.entity_id
_entity_poly.type
_entity_poly.pdbx_seq_one_letter_code
_entity_poly.pdbx_strand_id
1 'polypeptide(L)'
;MSFPSPHVLARVILAACRITGEAPEDVVRGAMGLRARHYALAGLIVAFPEAEKRSLARCLGYGSVNSAASNLGQCRRSLWWREENVDACRVAALCGAVPAPAPAPASSVPPPVPAEPAPVAPDLAALSAPAFRWADMPFEDRVQEVRRRLDAGMSLAGIATALGAQSRGAIVGFIDRNLRKDEREPRPERPLSSARAEKPSPAPPVVLPEILPPPEGTVTLFSAGLLQCRNPLWGAATPGPERAFVCGAPVVPPTSYCRACGLRLFAGKAITRGSMTLPTTSNRHATTRPDPDRRNRPVLAASGKGWA
;
A
#
# COMPACT_ATOMS: atom_id res chain seq x y z
N MET A 1 -12.48 20.77 23.23
CA MET A 1 -11.11 20.24 23.38
C MET A 1 -10.38 20.39 22.05
N SER A 2 -9.10 20.75 22.05
CA SER A 2 -8.47 21.36 20.87
C SER A 2 -7.74 20.34 20.00
N PHE A 3 -8.05 20.34 18.70
CA PHE A 3 -7.21 19.70 17.69
C PHE A 3 -5.82 20.38 17.68
N PRO A 4 -4.70 19.64 17.50
CA PRO A 4 -3.37 20.25 17.49
C PRO A 4 -3.27 21.34 16.42
N SER A 5 -2.66 22.47 16.78
CA SER A 5 -2.42 23.55 15.82
C SER A 5 -1.45 23.10 14.72
N PRO A 6 -1.44 23.75 13.54
CA PRO A 6 -0.51 23.43 12.46
C PRO A 6 0.96 23.47 12.90
N HIS A 7 1.32 24.38 13.80
CA HIS A 7 2.68 24.48 14.33
C HIS A 7 3.05 23.25 15.19
N VAL A 8 2.12 22.74 16.00
CA VAL A 8 2.31 21.49 16.76
C VAL A 8 2.52 20.31 15.80
N LEU A 9 1.67 20.19 14.77
CA LEU A 9 1.81 19.13 13.75
C LEU A 9 3.19 19.17 13.08
N ALA A 10 3.64 20.35 12.65
CA ALA A 10 4.94 20.54 12.01
C ALA A 10 6.09 20.12 12.94
N ARG A 11 6.07 20.49 14.22
CA ARG A 11 7.10 20.09 15.19
C ARG A 11 7.17 18.58 15.39
N VAL A 12 6.02 17.91 15.49
CA VAL A 12 5.98 16.44 15.65
C VAL A 12 6.52 15.75 14.40
N ILE A 13 6.17 16.23 13.21
CA ILE A 13 6.72 15.71 11.94
C ILE A 13 8.24 15.87 11.91
N LEU A 14 8.75 17.06 12.24
CA LEU A 14 10.19 17.33 12.28
C LEU A 14 10.92 16.46 13.31
N ALA A 15 10.34 16.25 14.50
CA ALA A 15 10.90 15.35 15.50
C ALA A 15 11.00 13.91 14.96
N ALA A 16 9.94 13.39 14.34
CA ALA A 16 9.93 12.05 13.77
C ALA A 16 10.92 11.90 12.59
N CYS A 17 11.06 12.94 11.76
CA CYS A 17 12.01 12.99 10.66
C CYS A 17 13.46 12.97 11.16
N ARG A 18 13.79 13.72 12.21
CA ARG A 18 15.12 13.71 12.82
C ARG A 18 15.51 12.33 13.36
N ILE A 19 14.57 11.61 13.96
CA ILE A 19 14.79 10.25 14.49
C ILE A 19 15.11 9.26 13.37
N THR A 20 14.46 9.41 12.20
CA THR A 20 14.46 8.40 11.14
C THR A 20 15.38 8.74 9.96
N GLY A 21 15.81 10.00 9.85
CA GLY A 21 16.58 10.52 8.71
C GLY A 21 15.75 10.80 7.46
N GLU A 22 14.42 10.88 7.57
CA GLU A 22 13.50 11.08 6.43
C GLU A 22 13.20 12.57 6.18
N ALA A 23 12.81 12.93 4.97
CA ALA A 23 12.47 14.30 4.61
C ALA A 23 11.03 14.66 5.06
N PRO A 24 10.81 15.80 5.73
CA PRO A 24 9.48 16.18 6.23
C PRO A 24 8.47 16.41 5.10
N GLU A 25 8.91 16.87 3.93
CA GLU A 25 8.05 17.09 2.77
C GLU A 25 7.44 15.77 2.27
N ASP A 26 8.18 14.67 2.33
CA ASP A 26 7.67 13.36 1.90
C ASP A 26 6.63 12.82 2.88
N VAL A 27 6.78 13.10 4.18
CA VAL A 27 5.78 12.76 5.20
C VAL A 27 4.47 13.50 4.93
N VAL A 28 4.54 14.81 4.69
CA VAL A 28 3.35 15.64 4.42
C VAL A 28 2.67 15.26 3.11
N ARG A 29 3.43 14.91 2.07
CA ARG A 29 2.89 14.39 0.79
C ARG A 29 2.28 12.99 0.91
N GLY A 30 2.48 12.31 2.03
CA GLY A 30 1.98 10.95 2.25
C GLY A 30 2.73 9.89 1.47
N ALA A 31 4.03 10.10 1.18
CA ALA A 31 4.84 9.09 0.52
C ALA A 31 4.81 7.76 1.30
N MET A 32 4.85 6.65 0.57
CA MET A 32 4.69 5.32 1.16
C MET A 32 6.00 4.85 1.82
N GLY A 33 5.88 4.06 2.88
CA GLY A 33 7.03 3.41 3.54
C GLY A 33 7.80 4.27 4.55
N LEU A 34 7.39 5.52 4.78
CA LEU A 34 8.06 6.43 5.71
C LEU A 34 7.79 6.07 7.17
N ARG A 35 8.86 5.79 7.93
CA ARG A 35 8.81 5.49 9.37
C ARG A 35 8.42 6.71 10.19
N ALA A 36 8.92 7.90 9.82
CA ALA A 36 8.61 9.16 10.49
C ALA A 36 7.11 9.39 10.60
N ARG A 37 6.37 9.08 9.52
CA ARG A 37 4.92 9.20 9.47
C ARG A 37 4.21 8.36 10.53
N HIS A 38 4.72 7.16 10.81
CA HIS A 38 4.15 6.25 11.79
C HIS A 38 4.44 6.72 13.23
N TYR A 39 5.67 7.16 13.51
CA TYR A 39 6.01 7.74 14.82
C TYR A 39 5.24 9.02 15.11
N ALA A 40 5.15 9.93 14.13
CA ALA A 40 4.41 11.18 14.26
C ALA A 40 2.92 10.92 14.60
N LEU A 41 2.28 9.98 13.90
CA LEU A 41 0.89 9.63 14.17
C LEU A 41 0.70 9.04 15.57
N ALA A 42 1.57 8.11 15.97
CA ALA A 42 1.51 7.50 17.29
C ALA A 42 1.70 8.54 18.40
N GLY A 43 2.70 9.42 18.26
CA GLY A 43 2.96 10.50 19.20
C GLY A 43 1.78 11.46 19.35
N LEU A 44 1.15 11.85 18.24
CA LEU A 44 -0.05 12.71 18.24
C LEU A 44 -1.25 12.03 18.92
N ILE A 45 -1.46 10.74 18.71
CA ILE A 45 -2.56 10.00 19.35
C ILE A 45 -2.37 9.96 20.87
N VAL A 46 -1.13 9.79 21.35
CA VAL A 46 -0.85 9.78 22.79
C VAL A 46 -0.94 11.19 23.38
N ALA A 47 -0.45 12.21 22.67
CA ALA A 47 -0.50 13.61 23.13
C ALA A 47 -1.92 14.20 23.11
N PHE A 48 -2.78 13.77 22.17
CA PHE A 48 -4.14 14.28 21.99
C PHE A 48 -5.13 13.11 21.87
N PRO A 49 -5.42 12.38 22.96
CA PRO A 49 -6.27 11.19 22.93
C PRO A 49 -7.71 11.50 22.47
N GLU A 50 -8.19 12.71 22.75
CA GLU A 50 -9.52 13.19 22.37
C GLU A 50 -9.60 13.74 20.94
N ALA A 51 -8.47 13.91 20.25
CA ALA A 51 -8.47 14.39 18.88
C ALA A 51 -8.99 13.33 17.91
N GLU A 52 -9.76 13.75 16.92
CA GLU A 52 -10.30 12.85 15.91
C GLU A 52 -9.16 12.19 15.11
N LYS A 53 -9.01 10.87 15.27
CA LYS A 53 -7.96 10.06 14.61
C LYS A 53 -7.98 10.19 13.08
N ARG A 54 -9.17 10.45 12.50
CA ARG A 54 -9.34 10.73 11.06
C ARG A 54 -8.62 11.99 10.61
N SER A 55 -8.76 13.04 11.39
CA SER A 55 -8.17 14.33 11.07
C SER A 55 -6.65 14.27 11.27
N LEU A 56 -6.17 13.63 12.35
CA LEU A 56 -4.72 13.38 12.55
C LEU A 56 -4.10 12.55 11.41
N ALA A 57 -4.76 11.46 11.01
CA ALA A 57 -4.28 10.60 9.92
C ALA A 57 -4.20 11.35 8.59
N ARG A 58 -5.18 12.20 8.27
CA ARG A 58 -5.16 13.03 7.06
C ARG A 58 -4.02 14.05 7.04
N CYS A 59 -3.73 14.68 8.18
CA CYS A 59 -2.60 15.61 8.30
C CYS A 59 -1.24 14.94 8.03
N LEU A 60 -1.17 13.61 8.14
CA LEU A 60 0.03 12.82 7.85
C LEU A 60 -0.07 12.04 6.53
N GLY A 61 -1.00 12.41 5.64
CA GLY A 61 -1.09 11.84 4.30
C GLY A 61 -1.62 10.40 4.23
N TYR A 62 -2.33 9.92 5.25
CA TYR A 62 -3.04 8.63 5.14
C TYR A 62 -4.35 8.80 4.35
N GLY A 63 -4.61 7.88 3.42
CA GLY A 63 -5.86 7.86 2.65
C GLY A 63 -7.09 7.51 3.50
N SER A 64 -6.92 6.79 4.61
CA SER A 64 -8.03 6.44 5.52
C SER A 64 -7.55 6.13 6.94
N VAL A 65 -8.46 6.25 7.92
CA VAL A 65 -8.20 5.89 9.33
C VAL A 65 -7.86 4.40 9.48
N ASN A 66 -8.57 3.56 8.75
CA ASN A 66 -8.37 2.11 8.81
C ASN A 66 -6.97 1.74 8.30
N SER A 67 -6.52 2.39 7.22
CA SER A 67 -5.15 2.23 6.74
C SER A 67 -4.13 2.70 7.78
N ALA A 68 -4.36 3.84 8.43
CA ALA A 68 -3.48 4.35 9.47
C ALA A 68 -3.38 3.41 10.68
N ALA A 69 -4.51 2.93 11.20
CA ALA A 69 -4.58 1.99 12.32
C ALA A 69 -3.94 0.63 11.98
N SER A 70 -4.21 0.10 10.79
CA SER A 70 -3.63 -1.16 10.32
C SER A 70 -2.11 -1.06 10.20
N ASN A 71 -1.60 0.00 9.57
CA ASN A 71 -0.17 0.24 9.44
C ASN A 71 0.51 0.43 10.80
N LEU A 72 -0.08 1.20 11.72
CA LEU A 72 0.47 1.35 13.08
C LEU A 72 0.57 0.00 13.80
N GLY A 73 -0.46 -0.84 13.70
CA GLY A 73 -0.44 -2.18 14.29
C GLY A 73 0.66 -3.07 13.72
N GLN A 74 0.94 -2.96 12.41
CA GLN A 74 2.03 -3.69 11.76
C GLN A 74 3.41 -3.11 12.12
N CYS A 75 3.55 -1.79 12.14
CA CYS A 75 4.80 -1.09 12.47
C CYS A 75 5.23 -1.39 13.90
N ARG A 76 4.31 -1.41 14.87
CA ARG A 76 4.59 -1.77 16.27
C ARG A 76 5.21 -3.14 16.46
N ARG A 77 5.01 -4.07 15.52
CA ARG A 77 5.61 -5.42 15.52
C ARG A 77 6.95 -5.49 14.78
N SER A 78 7.40 -4.39 14.19
CA SER A 78 8.62 -4.35 13.39
C SER A 78 9.85 -4.12 14.27
N LEU A 79 10.98 -4.73 13.92
CA LEU A 79 12.22 -4.65 14.72
C LEU A 79 12.77 -3.23 14.90
N TRP A 80 12.47 -2.34 13.96
CA TRP A 80 12.89 -0.93 14.02
C TRP A 80 12.01 -0.08 14.94
N TRP A 81 10.85 -0.58 15.38
CA TRP A 81 9.95 0.15 16.25
C TRP A 81 10.53 0.26 17.66
N ARG A 82 10.33 1.43 18.27
CA ARG A 82 10.87 1.80 19.58
C ARG A 82 9.89 2.77 20.22
N GLU A 83 9.34 2.44 21.39
CA GLU A 83 8.35 3.28 22.07
C GLU A 83 8.94 4.62 22.54
N GLU A 84 10.24 4.65 22.85
CA GLU A 84 11.02 5.87 23.11
C GLU A 84 10.92 6.92 21.98
N ASN A 85 10.85 6.48 20.71
CA ASN A 85 10.68 7.39 19.57
C ASN A 85 9.25 7.97 19.50
N VAL A 86 8.25 7.19 19.94
CA VAL A 86 6.86 7.66 20.08
C VAL A 86 6.79 8.70 21.19
N ASP A 87 7.47 8.45 22.31
CA ASP A 87 7.54 9.36 23.45
C ASP A 87 8.19 10.69 23.07
N ALA A 88 9.29 10.66 22.33
CA ALA A 88 9.94 11.87 21.80
C ALA A 88 8.99 12.70 20.91
N CYS A 89 8.18 12.05 20.07
CA CYS A 89 7.15 12.72 19.28
C CYS A 89 6.04 13.31 20.16
N ARG A 90 5.62 12.61 21.22
CA ARG A 90 4.65 13.11 22.21
C ARG A 90 5.18 14.35 22.93
N VAL A 91 6.42 14.32 23.40
CA VAL A 91 7.06 15.46 24.09
C VAL A 91 7.16 16.67 23.16
N ALA A 92 7.56 16.46 21.89
CA ALA A 92 7.59 17.54 20.90
C ALA A 92 6.19 18.17 20.66
N ALA A 93 5.13 17.36 20.78
CA ALA A 93 3.76 17.83 20.67
C ALA A 93 3.34 18.73 21.84
N LEU A 94 3.69 18.34 23.07
CA LEU A 94 3.23 18.98 24.31
C LEU A 94 4.11 20.14 24.76
N CYS A 95 5.44 19.96 24.75
CA CYS A 95 6.38 20.91 25.35
C CYS A 95 6.86 21.98 24.36
N GLY A 96 6.61 21.77 23.07
CA GLY A 96 6.91 22.71 22.01
C GLY A 96 8.38 23.03 21.72
N ALA A 97 9.30 22.58 22.57
CA ALA A 97 10.70 22.39 22.23
C ALA A 97 10.82 21.07 21.44
N VAL A 98 11.45 21.12 20.27
CA VAL A 98 11.96 19.90 19.65
C VAL A 98 13.22 19.55 20.44
N PRO A 99 13.26 18.43 21.19
CA PRO A 99 14.47 18.06 21.88
C PRO A 99 15.62 18.07 20.87
N ALA A 100 16.73 18.72 21.24
CA ALA A 100 17.94 18.64 20.46
C ALA A 100 18.21 17.15 20.18
N PRO A 101 18.59 16.77 18.94
CA PRO A 101 18.92 15.38 18.66
C PRO A 101 19.86 14.92 19.76
N ALA A 102 19.47 13.87 20.49
CA ALA A 102 20.37 13.26 21.45
C ALA A 102 21.69 13.06 20.70
N PRO A 103 22.83 13.52 21.25
CA PRO A 103 24.11 13.37 20.58
C PRO A 103 24.17 11.91 20.15
N ALA A 104 24.29 11.67 18.83
CA ALA A 104 24.36 10.33 18.29
C ALA A 104 25.28 9.57 19.22
N PRO A 105 24.82 8.47 19.87
CA PRO A 105 25.55 7.84 20.95
C PRO A 105 26.97 7.73 20.46
N ALA A 106 27.88 8.48 21.13
CA ALA A 106 29.25 8.59 20.68
C ALA A 106 29.63 7.16 20.37
N SER A 107 29.96 6.89 19.11
CA SER A 107 30.31 5.56 18.69
C SER A 107 31.59 5.27 19.42
N SER A 108 31.47 4.78 20.65
CA SER A 108 32.42 3.94 21.31
C SER A 108 32.41 2.70 20.44
N VAL A 109 33.10 2.82 19.31
CA VAL A 109 33.87 1.70 18.78
C VAL A 109 34.63 1.25 20.03
N PRO A 110 34.23 0.14 20.68
CA PRO A 110 35.03 -0.36 21.78
C PRO A 110 36.46 -0.49 21.24
N PRO A 111 37.49 -0.12 22.02
CA PRO A 111 38.86 -0.45 21.62
C PRO A 111 38.86 -1.92 21.20
N PRO A 112 39.52 -2.28 20.09
CA PRO A 112 39.45 -3.62 19.52
C PRO A 112 39.67 -4.62 20.66
N VAL A 113 38.59 -5.28 21.07
CA VAL A 113 38.66 -6.33 22.07
C VAL A 113 39.64 -7.34 21.47
N PRO A 114 40.72 -7.73 22.19
CA PRO A 114 41.62 -8.77 21.71
C PRO A 114 40.75 -9.92 21.25
N ALA A 115 40.84 -10.25 19.96
CA ALA A 115 39.89 -11.13 19.29
C ALA A 115 39.58 -12.31 20.19
N GLU A 116 38.40 -12.27 20.82
CA GLU A 116 37.87 -13.42 21.52
C GLU A 116 37.90 -14.54 20.48
N PRO A 117 38.57 -15.67 20.75
CA PRO A 117 38.74 -16.73 19.77
C PRO A 117 37.35 -17.01 19.22
N ALA A 118 37.18 -16.78 17.91
CA ALA A 118 35.90 -16.85 17.23
C ALA A 118 35.18 -18.08 17.79
N PRO A 119 33.95 -17.93 18.33
CA PRO A 119 33.22 -19.05 18.90
C PRO A 119 33.30 -20.13 17.84
N VAL A 120 33.91 -21.27 18.19
CA VAL A 120 34.15 -22.38 17.28
C VAL A 120 32.83 -22.57 16.57
N ALA A 121 32.78 -22.17 15.30
CA ALA A 121 31.54 -22.14 14.56
C ALA A 121 30.99 -23.55 14.71
N PRO A 122 29.78 -23.74 15.28
CA PRO A 122 29.24 -25.07 15.45
C PRO A 122 29.35 -25.72 14.08
N ASP A 123 30.07 -26.84 14.03
CA ASP A 123 30.48 -27.46 12.78
C ASP A 123 29.25 -27.63 11.90
N LEU A 124 29.06 -26.71 10.95
CA LEU A 124 27.90 -26.71 10.07
C LEU A 124 27.95 -27.94 9.15
N ALA A 125 29.11 -28.60 9.03
CA ALA A 125 29.26 -29.87 8.35
C ALA A 125 28.70 -31.04 9.18
N ALA A 126 28.58 -30.93 10.51
CA ALA A 126 27.88 -31.91 11.34
C ALA A 126 26.33 -31.80 11.24
N LEU A 127 25.82 -30.71 10.65
CA LEU A 127 24.42 -30.55 10.21
C LEU A 127 24.25 -30.83 8.71
N SER A 128 25.17 -31.61 8.13
CA SER A 128 25.01 -32.14 6.77
C SER A 128 23.68 -32.91 6.68
N ALA A 129 22.95 -32.61 5.61
CA ALA A 129 21.51 -32.69 5.52
C ALA A 129 20.93 -34.10 5.78
N PRO A 130 19.80 -34.23 6.50
CA PRO A 130 18.87 -35.29 6.19
C PRO A 130 18.29 -35.02 4.78
N ALA A 131 18.26 -36.05 3.93
CA ALA A 131 17.86 -36.01 2.52
C ALA A 131 16.36 -35.73 2.26
N PHE A 132 15.67 -35.04 3.17
CA PHE A 132 14.24 -34.79 3.05
C PHE A 132 13.99 -33.39 2.52
N ARG A 133 13.32 -33.31 1.37
CA ARG A 133 12.78 -32.04 0.90
C ARG A 133 11.62 -31.65 1.80
N TRP A 134 11.49 -30.37 2.10
CA TRP A 134 10.35 -29.79 2.84
C TRP A 134 8.96 -30.30 2.41
N ALA A 135 8.79 -30.64 1.13
CA ALA A 135 7.55 -31.19 0.59
C ALA A 135 7.24 -32.62 1.08
N ASP A 136 8.27 -33.40 1.37
CA ASP A 136 8.18 -34.82 1.73
C ASP A 136 8.16 -35.02 3.26
N MET A 137 8.46 -33.98 4.02
CA MET A 137 8.41 -34.03 5.48
C MET A 137 6.96 -34.09 6.00
N PRO A 138 6.64 -35.03 6.91
CA PRO A 138 5.42 -34.97 7.69
C PRO A 138 5.22 -33.60 8.36
N PHE A 139 3.96 -33.23 8.62
CA PHE A 139 3.64 -31.91 9.15
C PHE A 139 4.30 -31.66 10.52
N GLU A 140 4.21 -32.63 11.44
CA GLU A 140 4.80 -32.52 12.78
C GLU A 140 6.31 -32.35 12.73
N ASP A 141 6.99 -33.10 11.85
CA ASP A 141 8.44 -33.00 11.65
C ASP A 141 8.85 -31.62 11.14
N ARG A 142 8.02 -30.99 10.28
CA ARG A 142 8.26 -29.60 9.83
C ARG A 142 8.14 -28.62 10.98
N VAL A 143 7.19 -28.80 11.88
CA VAL A 143 7.03 -27.94 13.06
C VAL A 143 8.24 -28.05 13.98
N GLN A 144 8.65 -29.28 14.32
CA GLN A 144 9.78 -29.53 15.19
C GLN A 144 11.09 -29.01 14.60
N GLU A 145 11.34 -29.25 13.32
CA GLU A 145 12.59 -28.85 12.68
C GLU A 145 12.70 -27.33 12.49
N VAL A 146 11.60 -26.64 12.17
CA VAL A 146 11.59 -25.16 12.13
C VAL A 146 11.84 -24.59 13.52
N ARG A 147 11.22 -25.15 14.58
CA ARG A 147 11.44 -24.70 15.96
C ARG A 147 12.90 -24.91 16.38
N ARG A 148 13.45 -26.11 16.18
CA ARG A 148 14.85 -26.45 16.49
C ARG A 148 15.83 -25.47 15.84
N ARG A 149 15.62 -25.09 14.58
CA ARG A 149 16.51 -24.16 13.87
C ARG A 149 16.33 -22.71 14.30
N LEU A 150 15.12 -22.29 14.67
CA LEU A 150 14.89 -20.98 15.29
C LEU A 150 15.60 -20.87 16.63
N ASP A 151 15.50 -21.91 17.47
CA ASP A 151 16.17 -21.98 18.78
C ASP A 151 17.69 -21.99 18.64
N ALA A 152 18.22 -22.57 17.56
CA ALA A 152 19.63 -22.50 17.18
C ALA A 152 20.07 -21.13 16.60
N GLY A 153 19.19 -20.13 16.58
CA GLY A 153 19.49 -18.78 16.08
C GLY A 153 19.63 -18.68 14.55
N MET A 154 19.16 -19.68 13.81
CA MET A 154 19.28 -19.69 12.35
C MET A 154 18.37 -18.63 11.72
N SER A 155 18.91 -17.86 10.77
CA SER A 155 18.11 -16.89 10.03
C SER A 155 17.01 -17.57 9.21
N LEU A 156 15.88 -16.90 9.00
CA LEU A 156 14.74 -17.46 8.23
C LEU A 156 15.11 -17.85 6.80
N ALA A 157 16.04 -17.15 6.16
CA ALA A 157 16.56 -17.51 4.84
C ALA A 157 17.44 -18.77 4.90
N GLY A 158 18.25 -18.91 5.96
CA GLY A 158 19.02 -20.12 6.23
C GLY A 158 18.12 -21.32 6.48
N ILE A 159 17.05 -21.16 7.26
CA ILE A 159 16.03 -22.20 7.49
C ILE A 159 15.38 -22.61 6.17
N ALA A 160 14.96 -21.64 5.34
CA ALA A 160 14.34 -21.94 4.06
C ALA A 160 15.28 -22.74 3.14
N THR A 161 16.55 -22.34 3.08
CA THR A 161 17.58 -23.01 2.28
C THR A 161 17.83 -24.43 2.78
N ALA A 162 18.03 -24.60 4.08
CA ALA A 162 18.38 -25.88 4.68
C ALA A 162 17.23 -26.91 4.64
N LEU A 163 15.98 -26.45 4.58
CA LEU A 163 14.81 -27.31 4.43
C LEU A 163 14.41 -27.53 2.97
N GLY A 164 14.99 -26.79 2.02
CA GLY A 164 14.51 -26.79 0.64
C GLY A 164 13.10 -26.22 0.49
N ALA A 165 12.73 -25.26 1.34
CA ALA A 165 11.46 -24.54 1.20
C ALA A 165 11.53 -23.57 0.00
N GLN A 166 10.39 -23.39 -0.69
CA GLN A 166 10.33 -22.58 -1.91
C GLN A 166 10.77 -21.12 -1.73
N SER A 167 10.60 -20.56 -0.53
CA SER A 167 11.03 -19.21 -0.22
C SER A 167 11.08 -18.96 1.29
N ARG A 168 11.77 -17.88 1.68
CA ARG A 168 11.67 -17.30 3.03
C ARG A 168 10.21 -17.01 3.43
N GLY A 169 9.38 -16.56 2.50
CA GLY A 169 7.96 -16.25 2.76
C GLY A 169 7.15 -17.49 3.14
N ALA A 170 7.50 -18.66 2.59
CA ALA A 170 6.87 -19.92 2.97
C ALA A 170 7.14 -20.28 4.44
N ILE A 171 8.38 -20.09 4.91
CA ILE A 171 8.76 -20.30 6.32
C ILE A 171 8.05 -19.30 7.24
N VAL A 172 8.01 -18.00 6.89
CA VAL A 172 7.29 -16.99 7.67
C VAL A 172 5.81 -17.36 7.82
N GLY A 173 5.14 -17.68 6.71
CA GLY A 173 3.74 -18.07 6.75
C GLY A 173 3.50 -19.35 7.54
N PHE A 174 4.45 -20.30 7.52
CA PHE A 174 4.37 -21.52 8.30
C PHE A 174 4.50 -21.24 9.82
N ILE A 175 5.48 -20.42 10.23
CA ILE A 175 5.66 -20.01 11.63
C ILE A 175 4.40 -19.30 12.15
N ASP A 176 3.89 -18.32 11.40
CA ASP A 176 2.71 -17.54 11.80
C ASP A 176 1.45 -18.41 11.95
N ARG A 177 1.29 -19.45 11.12
CA ARG A 177 0.11 -20.32 11.16
C ARG A 177 0.19 -21.42 12.20
N ASN A 178 1.38 -21.92 12.51
CA ASN A 178 1.55 -23.18 13.23
C ASN A 178 2.30 -23.03 14.56
N LEU A 179 3.29 -22.12 14.66
CA LEU A 179 4.09 -21.99 15.87
C LEU A 179 3.58 -20.88 16.79
N ARG A 180 3.07 -19.79 16.21
CA ARG A 180 2.55 -18.63 16.99
C ARG A 180 1.11 -18.78 17.44
N LYS A 181 0.44 -19.88 17.10
CA LYS A 181 -0.95 -20.12 17.54
C LYS A 181 -1.01 -20.45 19.04
N ASP A 182 -0.01 -21.15 19.56
CA ASP A 182 0.02 -21.55 20.97
C ASP A 182 0.35 -20.36 21.90
N GLU A 183 1.13 -19.39 21.39
CA GLU A 183 1.46 -18.16 22.11
C GLU A 183 0.41 -17.06 21.94
N ARG A 184 -0.58 -17.27 21.08
CA ARG A 184 -1.65 -16.30 20.92
C ARG A 184 -2.49 -16.39 22.18
N GLU A 185 -2.29 -15.42 23.08
CA GLU A 185 -3.20 -15.19 24.21
C GLU A 185 -4.63 -15.40 23.71
N PRO A 186 -5.44 -16.21 24.43
CA PRO A 186 -6.81 -16.47 24.05
C PRO A 186 -7.44 -15.11 23.79
N ARG A 187 -7.77 -14.87 22.51
CA ARG A 187 -8.31 -13.59 22.09
C ARG A 187 -9.44 -13.29 23.07
N PRO A 188 -9.36 -12.20 23.87
CA PRO A 188 -10.32 -11.94 24.92
C PRO A 188 -11.68 -12.12 24.30
N GLU A 189 -12.47 -13.03 24.89
CA GLU A 189 -13.76 -13.43 24.35
C GLU A 189 -14.46 -12.15 23.97
N ARG A 190 -14.65 -11.96 22.67
CA ARG A 190 -15.31 -10.77 22.18
C ARG A 190 -16.65 -10.81 22.90
N PRO A 191 -16.99 -9.82 23.75
CA PRO A 191 -18.23 -9.86 24.50
C PRO A 191 -19.31 -10.19 23.49
N LEU A 192 -19.97 -11.34 23.70
CA LEU A 192 -21.00 -11.89 22.83
C LEU A 192 -21.86 -10.70 22.44
N SER A 193 -21.68 -10.19 21.22
CA SER A 193 -22.30 -8.92 20.86
C SER A 193 -23.79 -9.21 20.90
N SER A 194 -24.42 -8.66 21.94
CA SER A 194 -25.85 -8.69 22.16
C SER A 194 -26.55 -8.41 20.85
N ALA A 195 -27.51 -9.27 20.53
CA ALA A 195 -28.37 -9.18 19.36
C ALA A 195 -27.57 -9.15 18.03
N ARG A 196 -27.33 -10.34 17.51
CA ARG A 196 -27.35 -10.56 16.06
C ARG A 196 -28.65 -9.94 15.56
N ALA A 197 -28.59 -8.71 15.06
CA ALA A 197 -29.71 -8.07 14.37
C ALA A 197 -30.29 -9.14 13.43
N GLU A 198 -31.58 -9.43 13.61
CA GLU A 198 -32.30 -10.36 12.78
C GLU A 198 -31.93 -10.06 11.33
N LYS A 199 -31.43 -11.10 10.64
CA LYS A 199 -31.14 -10.99 9.21
C LYS A 199 -32.40 -10.40 8.58
N PRO A 200 -32.34 -9.22 7.95
CA PRO A 200 -33.50 -8.69 7.25
C PRO A 200 -33.99 -9.78 6.31
N SER A 201 -35.30 -9.99 6.34
CA SER A 201 -36.02 -10.97 5.52
C SER A 201 -35.44 -10.98 4.10
N PRO A 202 -35.21 -12.16 3.49
CA PRO A 202 -34.56 -12.26 2.18
C PRO A 202 -35.22 -11.28 1.22
N ALA A 203 -34.41 -10.36 0.68
CA ALA A 203 -34.87 -9.40 -0.30
C ALA A 203 -35.62 -10.16 -1.41
N PRO A 204 -36.73 -9.60 -1.93
CA PRO A 204 -37.47 -10.23 -3.01
C PRO A 204 -36.50 -10.62 -4.13
N PRO A 205 -36.70 -11.79 -4.78
CA PRO A 205 -35.82 -12.26 -5.83
C PRO A 205 -35.60 -11.12 -6.82
N VAL A 206 -34.36 -10.64 -6.89
CA VAL A 206 -33.97 -9.63 -7.86
C VAL A 206 -34.26 -10.26 -9.21
N VAL A 207 -35.31 -9.79 -9.86
CA VAL A 207 -35.63 -10.14 -11.24
C VAL A 207 -34.41 -9.70 -12.04
N LEU A 208 -33.55 -10.66 -12.36
CA LEU A 208 -32.34 -10.42 -13.11
C LEU A 208 -32.79 -9.88 -14.47
N PRO A 209 -32.42 -8.64 -14.83
CA PRO A 209 -32.78 -8.10 -16.13
C PRO A 209 -32.27 -9.06 -17.21
N GLU A 210 -33.16 -9.26 -18.18
CA GLU A 210 -32.99 -10.12 -19.34
C GLU A 210 -31.58 -9.96 -19.92
N ILE A 211 -30.94 -11.08 -20.21
CA ILE A 211 -29.56 -11.12 -20.68
C ILE A 211 -29.58 -10.55 -22.10
N LEU A 212 -29.27 -9.26 -22.23
CA LEU A 212 -28.98 -8.68 -23.53
C LEU A 212 -27.83 -9.47 -24.16
N PRO A 213 -27.93 -9.85 -25.44
CA PRO A 213 -26.85 -10.51 -26.14
C PRO A 213 -25.58 -9.65 -26.06
N PRO A 214 -24.40 -10.28 -25.97
CA PRO A 214 -23.15 -9.53 -25.90
C PRO A 214 -23.04 -8.61 -27.13
N PRO A 215 -22.60 -7.36 -26.96
CA PRO A 215 -22.30 -6.50 -28.09
C PRO A 215 -21.30 -7.20 -29.01
N GLU A 216 -21.50 -7.12 -30.31
CA GLU A 216 -20.59 -7.73 -31.29
C GLU A 216 -19.14 -7.28 -31.04
N GLY A 217 -18.22 -8.23 -31.04
CA GLY A 217 -16.78 -7.99 -30.81
C GLY A 217 -16.36 -7.89 -29.35
N THR A 218 -17.26 -8.09 -28.39
CA THR A 218 -16.91 -8.18 -26.95
C THR A 218 -16.57 -9.61 -26.55
N VAL A 219 -15.75 -9.77 -25.51
CA VAL A 219 -15.35 -11.08 -24.97
C VAL A 219 -15.58 -11.10 -23.46
N THR A 220 -15.80 -12.28 -22.89
CA THR A 220 -15.86 -12.39 -21.43
C THR A 220 -14.48 -12.16 -20.82
N LEU A 221 -14.44 -11.69 -19.57
CA LEU A 221 -13.20 -11.40 -18.84
C LEU A 221 -12.25 -12.61 -18.83
N PHE A 222 -12.80 -13.83 -18.78
CA PHE A 222 -12.04 -15.08 -18.76
C PHE A 222 -11.61 -15.56 -20.15
N SER A 223 -12.30 -15.15 -21.21
CA SER A 223 -11.92 -15.48 -22.59
C SER A 223 -10.97 -14.44 -23.21
N ALA A 224 -10.77 -13.30 -22.56
CA ALA A 224 -9.86 -12.26 -23.03
C ALA A 224 -8.40 -12.74 -23.05
N GLY A 225 -7.81 -12.84 -24.24
CA GLY A 225 -6.43 -13.23 -24.48
C GLY A 225 -5.38 -12.17 -24.07
N LEU A 226 -4.10 -12.51 -24.24
CA LEU A 226 -2.95 -11.67 -23.83
C LEU A 226 -2.86 -10.32 -24.57
N LEU A 227 -3.44 -10.22 -25.77
CA LEU A 227 -3.39 -9.02 -26.63
C LEU A 227 -4.78 -8.40 -26.85
N GLN A 228 -5.69 -8.58 -25.91
CA GLN A 228 -7.06 -8.06 -25.98
C GLN A 228 -7.35 -7.05 -24.88
N CYS A 229 -8.18 -6.06 -25.22
CA CYS A 229 -8.49 -4.92 -24.36
C CYS A 229 -9.28 -5.36 -23.14
N ARG A 230 -8.73 -5.09 -21.96
CA ARG A 230 -9.33 -5.42 -20.66
C ARG A 230 -10.21 -4.32 -20.07
N ASN A 231 -10.67 -3.37 -20.88
CA ASN A 231 -11.58 -2.34 -20.40
C ASN A 231 -12.95 -2.98 -20.06
N PRO A 232 -13.39 -2.92 -18.79
CA PRO A 232 -14.68 -3.48 -18.39
C PRO A 232 -15.82 -2.70 -19.04
N LEU A 233 -16.87 -3.43 -19.46
CA LEU A 233 -18.08 -2.87 -20.05
C LEU A 233 -19.26 -2.82 -19.07
N TRP A 234 -18.99 -3.08 -17.78
CA TRP A 234 -19.98 -2.96 -16.70
C TRP A 234 -19.75 -1.68 -15.88
N GLY A 235 -20.78 -1.29 -15.12
CA GLY A 235 -20.78 -0.10 -14.26
C GLY A 235 -20.07 -0.34 -12.91
N ALA A 236 -20.62 0.24 -11.84
CA ALA A 236 -20.02 0.19 -10.50
C ALA A 236 -20.03 -1.21 -9.86
N ALA A 237 -21.01 -2.04 -10.21
CA ALA A 237 -21.12 -3.41 -9.72
C ALA A 237 -20.49 -4.39 -10.73
N THR A 238 -19.55 -5.22 -10.27
CA THR A 238 -19.00 -6.31 -11.07
C THR A 238 -20.06 -7.39 -11.22
N PRO A 239 -20.51 -7.70 -12.44
CA PRO A 239 -21.46 -8.78 -12.66
C PRO A 239 -20.79 -10.14 -12.41
N GLY A 240 -21.59 -11.21 -12.37
CA GLY A 240 -21.05 -12.57 -12.30
C GLY A 240 -20.08 -12.88 -13.46
N PRO A 241 -19.24 -13.91 -13.30
CA PRO A 241 -18.15 -14.23 -14.24
C PRO A 241 -18.64 -14.40 -15.69
N GLU A 242 -19.81 -15.00 -15.87
CA GLU A 242 -20.46 -15.23 -17.17
C GLU A 242 -20.92 -13.94 -17.88
N ARG A 243 -21.06 -12.84 -17.12
CA ARG A 243 -21.60 -11.55 -17.59
C ARG A 243 -20.56 -10.42 -17.51
N ALA A 244 -19.34 -10.73 -17.08
CA ALA A 244 -18.24 -9.78 -16.99
C ALA A 244 -17.59 -9.61 -18.37
N PHE A 245 -18.20 -8.80 -19.24
CA PHE A 245 -17.66 -8.52 -20.58
C PHE A 245 -16.62 -7.40 -20.60
N VAL A 246 -15.56 -7.61 -21.36
CA VAL A 246 -14.54 -6.60 -21.65
C VAL A 246 -14.55 -6.26 -23.14
N CYS A 247 -13.94 -5.12 -23.48
CA CYS A 247 -13.90 -4.59 -24.84
C CYS A 247 -13.35 -5.59 -25.87
N GLY A 248 -12.35 -6.42 -25.53
CA GLY A 248 -11.85 -7.49 -26.42
C GLY A 248 -11.04 -7.04 -27.64
N ALA A 249 -11.11 -5.75 -28.01
CA ALA A 249 -10.37 -5.21 -29.15
C ALA A 249 -8.85 -5.44 -29.04
N PRO A 250 -8.12 -5.61 -30.16
CA PRO A 250 -6.68 -5.81 -30.15
C PRO A 250 -5.93 -4.67 -29.42
N VAL A 251 -4.87 -5.05 -28.70
CA VAL A 251 -4.02 -4.12 -27.95
C VAL A 251 -2.59 -4.22 -28.44
N VAL A 252 -1.93 -3.06 -28.52
CA VAL A 252 -0.49 -2.98 -28.80
C VAL A 252 0.24 -2.91 -27.45
N PRO A 253 1.11 -3.88 -27.13
CA PRO A 253 1.94 -3.82 -25.94
C PRO A 253 2.70 -2.50 -25.85
N PRO A 254 2.92 -1.95 -24.65
CA PRO A 254 2.78 -2.62 -23.35
C PRO A 254 1.45 -2.36 -22.63
N THR A 255 0.45 -1.75 -23.28
CA THR A 255 -0.80 -1.40 -22.59
C THR A 255 -1.73 -2.61 -22.46
N SER A 256 -2.67 -2.55 -21.52
CA SER A 256 -3.77 -3.54 -21.38
C SER A 256 -5.07 -3.08 -22.05
N TYR A 257 -5.04 -1.91 -22.69
CA TYR A 257 -6.22 -1.24 -23.25
C TYR A 257 -5.97 -0.83 -24.69
N CYS A 258 -6.98 -1.04 -25.55
CA CYS A 258 -6.95 -0.51 -26.91
C CYS A 258 -6.92 1.02 -26.89
N ARG A 259 -6.50 1.64 -28.00
CA ARG A 259 -6.32 3.09 -28.10
C ARG A 259 -7.55 3.89 -27.65
N ALA A 260 -8.75 3.48 -28.07
CA ALA A 260 -9.99 4.17 -27.72
C ALA A 260 -10.31 4.10 -26.22
N CYS A 261 -10.23 2.91 -25.63
CA CYS A 261 -10.47 2.74 -24.19
C CYS A 261 -9.40 3.42 -23.34
N GLY A 262 -8.13 3.35 -23.76
CA GLY A 262 -7.03 4.05 -23.09
C GLY A 262 -7.25 5.56 -23.07
N LEU A 263 -7.63 6.16 -24.21
CA LEU A 263 -7.97 7.59 -24.26
C LEU A 263 -9.14 7.91 -23.33
N ARG A 264 -10.21 7.11 -23.30
CA ARG A 264 -11.35 7.35 -22.41
C ARG A 264 -11.00 7.25 -20.92
N LEU A 265 -10.18 6.28 -20.54
CA LEU A 265 -9.81 6.01 -19.15
C LEU A 265 -8.78 7.02 -18.60
N PHE A 266 -7.90 7.51 -19.47
CA PHE A 266 -6.75 8.32 -19.07
C PHE A 266 -6.79 9.77 -19.58
N ALA A 267 -7.75 10.15 -20.44
CA ALA A 267 -7.95 11.55 -20.80
C ALA A 267 -8.27 12.37 -19.54
N GLY A 268 -7.42 13.34 -19.23
CA GLY A 268 -7.55 14.21 -18.06
C GLY A 268 -6.75 13.78 -16.83
N LYS A 269 -6.15 12.57 -16.82
CA LYS A 269 -5.19 12.19 -15.78
C LYS A 269 -3.80 12.27 -16.39
N ALA A 270 -2.99 13.22 -15.93
CA ALA A 270 -1.56 13.21 -16.24
C ALA A 270 -1.01 11.86 -15.78
N ILE A 271 -0.67 10.98 -16.73
CA ILE A 271 0.03 9.73 -16.43
C ILE A 271 1.39 10.18 -15.93
N THR A 272 1.57 10.21 -14.61
CA THR A 272 2.87 10.42 -13.99
C THR A 272 3.77 9.28 -14.47
N ARG A 273 4.70 9.64 -15.35
CA ARG A 273 5.65 8.76 -16.04
C ARG A 273 6.51 8.01 -15.03
N GLY A 274 6.08 6.82 -14.63
CA GLY A 274 6.87 5.88 -13.83
C GLY A 274 7.32 4.63 -14.59
N SER A 275 6.76 4.34 -15.78
CA SER A 275 7.18 3.18 -16.57
C SER A 275 6.65 3.26 -18.00
N MET A 276 7.57 3.07 -18.96
CA MET A 276 7.39 2.89 -20.40
C MET A 276 7.10 4.13 -21.27
N THR A 277 8.12 4.49 -22.04
CA THR A 277 8.11 5.38 -23.20
C THR A 277 7.32 4.74 -24.35
N LEU A 278 6.25 5.40 -24.81
CA LEU A 278 5.74 5.20 -26.17
C LEU A 278 6.41 6.24 -27.09
N PRO A 279 6.86 5.87 -28.30
CA PRO A 279 7.32 6.84 -29.27
C PRO A 279 6.12 7.67 -29.74
N THR A 280 6.13 8.95 -29.41
CA THR A 280 5.23 9.93 -30.00
C THR A 280 5.61 10.09 -31.47
N THR A 281 5.02 9.30 -32.37
CA THR A 281 5.07 9.65 -33.80
C THR A 281 4.28 10.94 -33.97
N SER A 282 5.04 12.02 -34.15
CA SER A 282 4.58 13.32 -34.63
C SER A 282 3.69 13.11 -35.85
N ASN A 283 2.40 13.39 -35.71
CA ASN A 283 1.54 13.62 -36.85
C ASN A 283 0.82 14.95 -36.63
N ARG A 284 1.48 16.03 -37.08
CA ARG A 284 0.87 17.34 -37.25
C ARG A 284 -0.06 17.25 -38.45
N HIS A 285 -1.35 17.02 -38.20
CA HIS A 285 -2.38 17.55 -39.07
C HIS A 285 -3.25 18.49 -38.27
N ALA A 286 -3.19 19.76 -38.69
CA ALA A 286 -3.96 20.86 -38.18
C ALA A 286 -5.46 20.60 -38.45
N THR A 287 -6.25 20.58 -37.39
CA THR A 287 -7.67 20.87 -37.46
C THR A 287 -7.96 22.04 -36.52
N THR A 288 -8.13 23.21 -37.15
CA THR A 288 -8.69 24.41 -36.54
C THR A 288 -10.03 24.08 -35.89
N ARG A 289 -10.12 24.24 -34.56
CA ARG A 289 -11.40 24.28 -33.85
C ARG A 289 -12.12 25.59 -34.21
N PRO A 290 -13.43 25.57 -34.53
CA PRO A 290 -14.20 26.79 -34.70
C PRO A 290 -14.46 27.44 -33.34
N ASP A 291 -14.23 28.74 -33.30
CA ASP A 291 -14.50 29.66 -32.19
C ASP A 291 -16.02 29.76 -31.93
N PRO A 292 -16.52 29.43 -30.72
CA PRO A 292 -17.94 29.43 -30.43
C PRO A 292 -18.55 30.83 -30.20
N ASP A 293 -17.77 31.92 -30.20
CA ASP A 293 -18.24 33.22 -29.66
C ASP A 293 -18.60 34.29 -30.70
N ARG A 294 -18.81 33.90 -31.97
CA ARG A 294 -19.05 34.85 -33.08
C ARG A 294 -20.53 35.14 -33.39
N ARG A 295 -21.45 35.03 -32.41
CA ARG A 295 -22.90 35.14 -32.68
C ARG A 295 -23.60 36.45 -32.34
N ASN A 296 -22.93 37.45 -31.76
CA ASN A 296 -23.61 38.74 -31.47
C ASN A 296 -22.71 39.95 -31.72
N ARG A 297 -22.49 40.27 -33.00
CA ARG A 297 -22.00 41.62 -33.36
C ARG A 297 -23.05 42.29 -34.26
N PRO A 298 -23.69 43.38 -33.81
CA PRO A 298 -24.64 44.12 -34.63
C PRO A 298 -23.89 44.77 -35.81
N VAL A 299 -24.42 44.56 -37.01
CA VAL A 299 -23.95 45.21 -38.24
C VAL A 299 -24.40 46.66 -38.19
N LEU A 300 -23.46 47.57 -37.91
CA LEU A 300 -23.66 49.00 -38.14
C LEU A 300 -23.67 49.26 -39.65
N ALA A 301 -24.82 49.68 -40.16
CA ALA A 301 -24.98 50.14 -41.51
C ALA A 301 -24.16 51.43 -41.73
N ALA A 302 -23.10 51.33 -42.52
CA ALA A 302 -22.39 52.49 -43.05
C ALA A 302 -22.92 52.80 -44.45
N SER A 303 -23.65 53.90 -44.54
CA SER A 303 -23.92 54.64 -45.77
C SER A 303 -22.61 55.03 -46.46
N GLY A 304 -22.51 54.89 -47.78
CA GLY A 304 -21.39 55.50 -48.49
C GLY A 304 -21.17 55.13 -49.94
N LYS A 305 -21.84 55.89 -50.83
CA LYS A 305 -21.33 56.45 -52.10
C LYS A 305 -20.93 55.48 -53.23
N GLY A 306 -21.52 55.75 -54.39
CA GLY A 306 -21.29 55.04 -55.64
C GLY A 306 -19.95 55.35 -56.31
N TRP A 307 -19.83 54.78 -57.51
CA TRP A 307 -19.21 55.12 -58.80
C TRP A 307 -19.58 53.88 -59.68
N ALA A 308 -20.10 53.92 -60.90
CA ALA A 308 -20.29 54.92 -61.94
C ALA A 308 -21.66 54.71 -62.62
#